data_AF-A0A842IXZ2-F1
#
_entry.id   AF-A0A842IXZ2-F1
#
_cell.length_a   1.000
_cell.length_b   1.000
_cell.length_c   1.000
_cell.angle_alpha   90.00
_cell.angle_beta   90.00
_cell.angle_gamma   90.00
#
_symmetry.space_group_name_H-M   'P 1'
#
loop_
_entity.id
_entity.type
_entity.pdbx_description
1 polymer ?
#
loop_
_entity_poly.entity_id
_entity_poly.type
_entity_poly.pdbx_seq_one_letter_code
_entity_poly.pdbx_strand_id
1 'polypeptide(L)' 'MDFDVFEKNSIWINKKNKEEYKVISLAIDATNSRDGLSVVLYLKNNKYFVRDRAEFLEKFYRKHNL' A
#
# COMPACT_ATOMS: atom_id res chain seq x y z
N MET A 1 0.10 -11.45 -16.60
CA MET A 1 1.39 -11.34 -15.88
C MET A 1 1.39 -9.93 -15.31
N ASP A 2 0.89 -9.78 -14.08
CA ASP A 2 0.67 -8.46 -13.49
C ASP A 2 2.02 -7.84 -13.18
N PHE A 3 2.34 -6.76 -13.91
CA PHE A 3 3.49 -5.94 -13.61
C PHE A 3 3.35 -5.41 -12.18
N ASP A 4 4.39 -5.58 -11.38
CA ASP A 4 4.40 -5.26 -9.97
C ASP A 4 4.25 -3.74 -9.79
N VAL A 5 3.01 -3.28 -9.58
CA VAL A 5 2.65 -1.84 -9.46
C VAL A 5 3.38 -1.18 -8.29
N PHE A 6 3.79 -1.99 -7.31
CA PHE A 6 4.38 -1.54 -6.06
C PHE A 6 5.89 -1.70 -6.05
N GLU A 7 6.58 -0.65 -6.48
CA GLU A 7 8.02 -0.57 -6.24
C GLU A 7 8.29 -0.40 -4.73
N LYS A 8 9.21 -1.21 -4.19
CA LYS A 8 9.65 -1.10 -2.80
C LYS A 8 10.11 0.31 -2.51
N ASN A 9 9.73 0.86 -1.35
CA ASN A 9 10.02 2.22 -0.91
C ASN A 9 9.37 3.33 -1.76
N SER A 10 8.46 3.02 -2.69
CA SER A 10 7.71 4.04 -3.44
C SER A 10 6.84 4.90 -2.51
N ILE A 11 6.71 6.18 -2.87
CA ILE A 11 5.86 7.14 -2.15
C ILE A 11 4.47 7.19 -2.79
N TRP A 12 3.46 7.09 -1.95
CA TRP A 12 2.06 7.12 -2.33
C TRP A 12 1.33 8.19 -1.52
N ILE A 13 0.43 8.90 -2.17
CA ILE A 13 -0.33 9.99 -1.58
C ILE A 13 -1.78 9.54 -1.40
N ASN A 14 -2.31 9.70 -0.19
CA ASN A 14 -3.71 9.43 0.08
C ASN A 14 -4.61 10.50 -0.58
N LYS A 15 -5.61 10.07 -1.35
CA LYS A 15 -6.49 10.98 -2.10
C LYS A 15 -7.29 11.92 -1.20
N LYS A 16 -7.69 11.47 0.00
CA LYS A 16 -8.56 12.20 0.95
C LYS A 16 -7.78 13.28 1.70
N ASN A 17 -6.71 12.91 2.39
CA ASN A 17 -6.00 13.84 3.30
C ASN A 17 -4.71 14.42 2.72
N LYS A 18 -4.32 14.00 1.50
CA LYS A 18 -3.11 14.45 0.78
C LYS A 18 -1.80 14.13 1.48
N GLU A 19 -1.80 13.23 2.46
CA GLU A 19 -0.59 12.84 3.17
C GLU A 19 0.20 11.78 2.41
N GLU A 20 1.52 11.81 2.61
CA GLU A 20 2.47 10.88 2.01
C GLU A 20 2.70 9.65 2.89
N TYR A 21 2.80 8.51 2.23
CA TYR A 21 3.06 7.21 2.82
C TYR A 21 4.08 6.47 1.98
N LYS A 22 4.95 5.70 2.64
CA LYS A 22 5.97 4.90 1.98
C LYS A 22 5.53 3.45 1.93
N VAL A 23 5.42 2.86 0.74
CA VAL A 23 5.12 1.43 0.58
C VAL A 23 6.37 0.61 0.88
N ILE A 24 6.20 -0.46 1.64
CA ILE A 24 7.28 -1.34 2.09
C ILE A 24 7.26 -2.65 1.34
N SER A 25 6.10 -3.31 1.27
CA SER A 25 5.91 -4.50 0.44
C SER A 25 4.43 -4.79 0.20
N LEU A 26 4.18 -5.73 -0.70
CA LEU A 26 2.95 -6.53 -0.67
C LEU A 26 3.11 -7.65 0.37
N ALA A 27 2.00 -8.09 0.92
CA ALA A 27 1.93 -9.23 1.82
C ALA A 27 0.60 -9.98 1.63
N ILE A 28 0.50 -11.15 2.26
CA ILE A 28 -0.75 -11.91 2.36
C ILE A 28 -1.21 -11.83 3.81
N ASP A 29 -2.48 -11.48 4.01
CA ASP A 29 -3.13 -11.56 5.31
C ASP A 29 -3.37 -13.04 5.64
N ALA A 30 -2.83 -13.49 6.77
CA ALA A 30 -2.91 -14.88 7.24
C ALA A 30 -3.92 -15.03 8.41
N THR A 31 -4.76 -14.03 8.66
CA THR A 31 -5.80 -14.13 9.68
C THR A 31 -6.95 -14.99 9.16
N ASN A 32 -7.50 -15.88 10.00
CA ASN A 32 -8.56 -16.83 9.59
C ASN A 32 -9.74 -16.20 8.83
N SER A 33 -10.10 -14.93 9.14
CA SER A 33 -11.22 -14.24 8.51
C SER A 33 -10.88 -13.57 7.18
N ARG A 34 -9.60 -13.40 6.86
CA ARG A 34 -9.10 -12.69 5.66
C ARG A 34 -7.98 -13.47 4.97
N ASP A 35 -7.87 -14.75 5.24
CA ASP A 35 -6.79 -15.60 4.75
C ASP A 35 -6.70 -15.55 3.22
N GLY A 36 -5.48 -15.44 2.71
CA GLY A 36 -5.19 -15.33 1.29
C GLY A 36 -5.42 -13.93 0.69
N LEU A 37 -5.88 -12.94 1.46
CA LEU A 37 -6.10 -11.59 0.94
C LEU A 37 -4.77 -10.86 0.71
N SER A 38 -4.57 -10.34 -0.50
CA SER A 38 -3.40 -9.49 -0.82
C SER A 38 -3.54 -8.11 -0.19
N VAL A 39 -2.53 -7.73 0.58
CA VAL A 39 -2.48 -6.45 1.30
C VAL A 39 -1.21 -5.67 0.98
N VAL A 40 -1.27 -4.36 1.19
CA VAL A 40 -0.13 -3.44 1.10
C VAL A 40 0.33 -3.09 2.50
N LEU A 41 1.61 -3.35 2.80
CA LEU A 41 2.28 -2.85 4.00
C LEU A 41 2.92 -1.50 3.67
N TYR A 42 2.51 -0.45 4.39
CA TYR A 42 3.01 0.90 4.18
C TYR A 42 3.27 1.60 5.52
N LEU A 43 4.13 2.62 5.51
CA LEU A 43 4.54 3.33 6.71
C LEU A 43 4.38 4.84 6.60
N LYS A 44 4.18 5.48 7.75
CA LYS A 44 4.26 6.92 7.95
C LYS A 44 4.66 7.18 9.40
N ASN A 45 5.61 8.08 9.63
CA ASN A 45 6.09 8.46 10.97
C ASN A 45 6.43 7.25 11.86
N ASN A 46 7.20 6.29 11.31
CA ASN A 46 7.59 5.03 11.96
C ASN A 46 6.43 4.13 12.44
N LYS A 47 5.21 4.38 11.96
CA LYS A 47 4.05 3.50 12.18
C LYS A 47 3.78 2.71 10.90
N TYR A 48 3.58 1.40 11.07
CA TYR A 48 3.21 0.49 10.01
C TYR A 48 1.69 0.38 9.92
N PHE A 49 1.21 0.28 8.69
CA PHE A 49 -0.20 0.15 8.35
C PHE A 49 -0.35 -0.93 7.31
N VAL A 50 -1.47 -1.65 7.38
CA VAL A 50 -1.84 -2.67 6.41
C VAL A 50 -3.19 -2.29 5.82
N ARG A 51 -3.36 -2.49 4.52
CA ARG A 51 -4.64 -2.27 3.83
C ARG A 51 -4.81 -3.28 2.72
N ASP A 52 -6.05 -3.65 2.45
CA ASP A 52 -6.39 -4.41 1.25
C ASP A 52 -5.81 -3.76 -0.01
N ARG A 53 -5.26 -4.57 -0.92
CA ARG A 53 -4.58 -4.08 -2.12
C ARG A 53 -5.51 -3.26 -3.02
N ALA A 54 -6.73 -3.72 -3.24
CA ALA A 54 -7.69 -3.01 -4.10
C ALA A 54 -8.12 -1.69 -3.44
N GLU A 55 -8.43 -1.73 -2.14
CA GLU A 55 -8.77 -0.52 -1.38
C GLU A 55 -7.61 0.50 -1.37
N PHE A 56 -6.37 0.04 -1.30
CA PHE A 56 -5.20 0.90 -1.36
C PHE A 56 -5.09 1.59 -2.73
N LEU A 57 -5.20 0.86 -3.83
CA LEU A 57 -5.15 1.43 -5.19
C LEU A 57 -6.31 2.40 -5.45
N GLU A 58 -7.47 2.15 -4.87
CA GLU A 58 -8.61 3.08 -4.94
C GLU A 58 -8.34 4.37 -4.17
N LYS A 59 -7.71 4.30 -3.00
CA LYS A 59 -7.55 5.45 -2.08
C LYS A 59 -6.26 6.23 -2.25
N PHE A 60 -5.28 5.70 -2.96
CA PHE A 60 -3.95 6.29 -3.09
C PHE A 60 -3.56 6.45 -4.56
N TYR A 61 -2.61 7.35 -4.82
CA TYR A 61 -1.93 7.43 -6.11
C TYR A 61 -0.43 7.52 -5.90
N ARG A 62 0.33 6.96 -6.83
CA ARG A 62 1.78 6.96 -6.77
C ARG A 62 2.30 8.39 -7.02
N LYS A 63 3.18 8.87 -6.15
CA LYS A 63 3.91 10.12 -6.40
C LYS A 63 4.97 9.80 -7.46
N HIS A 64 4.83 10.37 -8.65
CA HIS A 64 5.88 10.31 -9.66
C HIS A 64 7.02 11.23 -9.21
N ASN A 65 8.26 10.74 -9.29
CA ASN A 65 9.42 11.62 -9.20
C ASN A 65 9.53 12.33 -10.55
N LEU A 66 9.50 13.68 -10.54
CA LEU A 66 9.87 14.51 -11.69
C LEU A 66 11.40 14.45 -11.88
#